data_AF-A0A2M9HDC4-F1
#
_entry.id   AF-A0A2M9HDC4-F1
#
_cell.length_a   1.000
_cell.length_b   1.000
_cell.length_c   1.000
_cell.angle_alpha   90.00
_cell.angle_beta   90.00
_cell.angle_gamma   90.00
#
_symmetry.space_group_name_H-M   'P 1'
#
loop_
_entity.id
_entity.type
_entity.pdbx_description
1 polymer ?
#
loop_
_entity_poly.entity_id
_entity_poly.type
_entity_poly.pdbx_seq_one_letter_code
_entity_poly.pdbx_strand_id
1 'polypeptide(L)'
;MSFDSAGGTVVASQKVADGSRASQPAAPTRSGYTFAGWYNGSTRYDFTTPVKSDLRLTARWTKNSTTTPSARQVPVYRVYNRNSGLHHYTTNKAENDMLVRLGWRDENHGRSSFITVSKDTPGARPVYREYNRRSGNHNWTLNKAEHDMLVRLGWRNEGVAWYTSPKGANVYRLYNPKPYHKPKHGRGNGGGEHVYTTSYGEYLAVIRAGWRGEGIAWQSL
;
A
#
# COMPACT_ATOMS: atom_id res chain seq x y z
N MET A 1 23.58 -18.89 -40.74
CA MET A 1 23.36 -17.92 -39.64
C MET A 1 22.40 -18.51 -38.59
N SER A 2 22.74 -18.39 -37.31
CA SER A 2 21.91 -18.85 -36.19
C SER A 2 21.54 -17.72 -35.23
N PHE A 3 20.43 -17.89 -34.50
CA PHE A 3 19.90 -16.91 -33.57
C PHE A 3 19.77 -17.53 -32.17
N ASP A 4 20.33 -16.84 -31.17
CA ASP A 4 20.15 -17.15 -29.76
C ASP A 4 19.24 -16.09 -29.12
N SER A 5 17.99 -16.46 -28.82
CA SER A 5 17.00 -15.53 -28.27
C SER A 5 17.29 -15.08 -26.85
N ALA A 6 18.32 -15.62 -26.17
CA ALA A 6 18.74 -15.24 -24.83
C ALA A 6 17.57 -15.18 -23.83
N GLY A 7 16.74 -16.23 -23.83
CA GLY A 7 15.57 -16.37 -22.96
C GLY A 7 14.27 -15.76 -23.52
N GLY A 8 14.26 -15.30 -24.77
CA GLY A 8 13.02 -15.01 -25.50
C GLY A 8 12.48 -16.21 -26.28
N THR A 9 11.37 -16.01 -26.99
CA THR A 9 10.80 -17.02 -27.90
C THR A 9 11.80 -17.51 -28.95
N VAL A 10 11.67 -18.78 -29.35
CA VAL A 10 12.57 -19.42 -30.32
C VAL A 10 12.53 -18.72 -31.68
N VAL A 11 13.69 -18.59 -32.32
CA VAL A 11 13.85 -18.01 -33.65
C VAL A 11 14.59 -19.00 -34.54
N ALA A 12 14.01 -19.34 -35.68
CA ALA A 12 14.59 -20.30 -36.62
C ALA A 12 15.89 -19.77 -37.26
N SER A 13 16.86 -20.66 -37.48
CA SER A 13 18.10 -20.33 -38.19
C SER A 13 17.85 -20.09 -39.69
N GLN A 14 18.81 -19.43 -40.35
CA GLN A 14 18.74 -19.13 -41.78
C GLN A 14 19.98 -19.65 -42.50
N LYS A 15 19.76 -20.26 -43.68
CA LYS A 15 20.80 -20.47 -44.68
C LYS A 15 20.89 -19.21 -45.55
N VAL A 16 22.07 -18.61 -45.61
CA VAL A 16 22.32 -17.37 -46.37
C VAL A 16 23.49 -17.66 -47.30
N ALA A 17 23.31 -17.39 -48.59
CA ALA A 17 24.37 -17.57 -49.58
C ALA A 17 25.51 -16.56 -49.33
N ASP A 18 26.75 -16.94 -49.67
CA ASP A 18 27.90 -16.06 -49.50
C ASP A 18 27.70 -14.73 -50.24
N GLY A 19 28.05 -13.63 -49.57
CA GLY A 19 27.86 -12.27 -50.08
C GLY A 19 26.41 -11.78 -50.12
N SER A 20 25.42 -12.60 -49.74
CA SER A 20 24.01 -12.20 -49.65
C SER A 20 23.66 -11.61 -48.28
N ARG A 21 22.52 -10.95 -48.19
CA ARG A 21 21.99 -10.39 -46.94
C ARG A 21 21.06 -11.40 -46.25
N ALA A 22 21.09 -11.40 -44.91
CA ALA A 22 20.15 -12.15 -44.11
C ALA A 22 18.77 -11.45 -44.03
N SER A 23 17.69 -12.22 -43.90
CA SER A 23 16.39 -11.64 -43.57
C SER A 23 16.32 -11.34 -42.08
N GLN A 24 15.91 -10.14 -41.69
CA GLN A 24 15.69 -9.84 -40.28
C GLN A 24 14.50 -10.67 -39.76
N PRO A 25 14.65 -11.48 -38.71
CA PRO A 25 13.54 -12.24 -38.15
C PRO A 25 12.60 -11.31 -37.38
N ALA A 26 11.36 -11.78 -37.14
CA ALA A 26 10.47 -11.14 -36.20
C ALA A 26 11.14 -11.04 -34.82
N ALA A 27 10.91 -9.93 -34.12
CA ALA A 27 11.47 -9.73 -32.79
C ALA A 27 10.94 -10.83 -31.85
N PRO A 28 11.81 -11.58 -31.15
CA PRO A 28 11.35 -12.52 -30.15
C PRO A 28 10.67 -11.76 -29.00
N THR A 29 9.87 -12.47 -28.21
CA THR A 29 9.26 -11.90 -27.00
C THR A 29 9.85 -12.53 -25.75
N ARG A 30 9.99 -11.72 -24.68
CA ARG A 30 10.45 -12.16 -23.35
C ARG A 30 9.67 -11.40 -22.28
N SER A 31 8.92 -12.11 -21.44
CA SER A 31 8.07 -11.50 -20.40
C SER A 31 8.88 -10.57 -19.48
N GLY A 32 8.43 -9.32 -19.32
CA GLY A 32 9.09 -8.31 -18.49
C GLY A 32 10.28 -7.59 -19.15
N TYR A 33 10.53 -7.79 -20.43
CA TYR A 33 11.63 -7.18 -21.17
C TYR A 33 11.19 -6.63 -22.54
N THR A 34 11.91 -5.63 -23.02
CA THR A 34 11.80 -5.07 -24.38
C THR A 34 12.99 -5.54 -25.19
N PHE A 35 12.74 -6.03 -26.40
CA PHE A 35 13.78 -6.48 -27.33
C PHE A 35 14.62 -5.28 -27.81
N ALA A 36 15.92 -5.31 -27.55
CA ALA A 36 16.85 -4.23 -27.91
C ALA A 36 17.50 -4.45 -29.29
N GLY A 37 17.56 -5.70 -29.76
CA GLY A 37 18.12 -6.03 -31.08
C GLY A 37 18.97 -7.30 -31.06
N TRP A 38 19.45 -7.65 -32.25
CA TRP A 38 20.41 -8.74 -32.46
C TRP A 38 21.84 -8.22 -32.43
N TYR A 39 22.73 -8.96 -31.79
CA TYR A 39 24.13 -8.56 -31.60
C TYR A 39 25.08 -9.68 -32.01
N ASN A 40 26.18 -9.32 -32.65
CA ASN A 40 27.35 -10.17 -32.83
C ASN A 40 28.39 -9.78 -31.76
N GLY A 41 28.44 -10.56 -30.68
CA GLY A 41 29.24 -10.21 -29.49
C GLY A 41 28.75 -8.92 -28.82
N SER A 42 29.56 -7.86 -28.87
CA SER A 42 29.24 -6.54 -28.33
C SER A 42 28.57 -5.59 -29.32
N THR A 43 28.64 -5.89 -30.62
CA THR A 43 28.20 -4.98 -31.69
C THR A 43 26.78 -5.33 -32.14
N ARG A 44 25.91 -4.31 -32.27
CA ARG A 44 24.55 -4.48 -32.81
C ARG A 44 24.66 -4.84 -34.29
N TYR A 45 23.99 -5.91 -34.69
CA TYR A 45 24.04 -6.39 -36.06
C TYR A 45 23.08 -5.61 -36.97
N ASP A 46 23.55 -5.26 -38.16
CA ASP A 46 22.79 -4.60 -39.22
C ASP A 46 22.49 -5.60 -40.34
N PHE A 47 21.21 -5.91 -40.56
CA PHE A 47 20.75 -6.87 -41.56
C PHE A 47 20.92 -6.38 -43.01
N THR A 48 21.35 -5.14 -43.23
CA THR A 48 21.77 -4.66 -44.56
C THR A 48 23.21 -5.05 -44.92
N THR A 49 23.97 -5.62 -43.97
CA THR A 49 25.34 -6.08 -44.21
C THR A 49 25.37 -7.47 -44.89
N PRO A 50 26.20 -7.68 -45.91
CA PRO A 50 26.42 -9.00 -46.49
C PRO A 50 27.00 -10.00 -45.47
N VAL A 51 26.48 -11.21 -45.47
CA VAL A 51 27.00 -12.33 -44.68
C VAL A 51 28.09 -13.02 -45.49
N LYS A 52 29.31 -13.10 -44.94
CA LYS A 52 30.48 -13.72 -45.60
C LYS A 52 31.00 -14.99 -44.91
N SER A 53 30.43 -15.32 -43.76
CA SER A 53 30.79 -16.47 -42.95
C SER A 53 29.65 -16.83 -42.00
N ASP A 54 29.79 -17.96 -41.31
CA ASP A 54 28.80 -18.35 -40.30
C ASP A 54 28.78 -17.36 -39.13
N LEU A 55 27.60 -16.81 -38.89
CA LEU A 55 27.33 -15.86 -37.81
C LEU A 55 26.29 -16.44 -36.83
N ARG A 56 26.56 -16.24 -35.53
CA ARG A 56 25.59 -16.45 -34.46
C ARG A 56 25.24 -15.10 -33.85
N LEU A 57 23.98 -14.72 -33.92
CA LEU A 57 23.48 -13.48 -33.34
C LEU A 57 22.76 -13.77 -32.03
N THR A 58 23.03 -12.94 -31.01
CA THR A 58 22.38 -13.06 -29.69
C THR A 58 21.45 -11.87 -29.46
N ALA A 59 20.24 -12.16 -28.99
CA ALA A 59 19.28 -11.13 -28.61
C ALA A 59 19.75 -10.37 -27.37
N ARG A 60 19.62 -9.05 -27.37
CA ARG A 60 19.73 -8.23 -26.17
C ARG A 60 18.38 -7.67 -25.76
N TRP A 61 18.26 -7.42 -24.46
CA TRP A 61 17.01 -7.08 -23.80
C TRP A 61 17.21 -5.91 -22.86
N THR A 62 16.26 -4.99 -22.86
CA THR A 62 16.13 -3.97 -21.82
C THR A 62 15.03 -4.43 -20.87
N LYS A 63 15.33 -4.54 -19.57
CA LYS A 63 14.29 -4.87 -18.58
C LYS A 63 13.24 -3.76 -18.58
N ASN A 64 11.97 -4.12 -18.67
CA ASN A 64 10.90 -3.12 -18.60
C ASN A 64 10.90 -2.53 -17.20
N SER A 65 11.03 -1.20 -17.11
CA SER A 65 10.83 -0.49 -15.85
C SER A 65 9.36 -0.61 -15.46
N THR A 66 9.07 -1.37 -14.41
CA THR A 66 7.76 -1.29 -13.75
C THR A 66 7.69 0.06 -13.06
N THR A 67 7.22 1.09 -13.77
CA THR A 67 6.65 2.26 -13.11
C THR A 67 5.35 1.80 -12.47
N THR A 68 5.45 1.18 -11.28
CA THR A 68 4.31 1.15 -10.38
C THR A 68 3.91 2.61 -10.21
N PRO A 69 2.69 3.04 -10.59
CA PRO A 69 2.27 4.40 -10.29
C PRO A 69 2.49 4.60 -8.80
N SER A 70 3.29 5.62 -8.44
CA SER A 70 3.55 5.96 -7.05
C SER A 70 2.19 6.10 -6.37
N ALA A 71 1.91 5.24 -5.40
CA ALA A 71 0.62 5.20 -4.71
C ALA A 71 0.34 6.60 -4.15
N ARG A 72 -0.81 7.18 -4.52
CA ARG A 72 -1.15 8.52 -4.03
C ARG A 72 -1.32 8.46 -2.52
N GLN A 73 -0.50 9.23 -1.81
CA GLN A 73 -0.50 9.29 -0.36
C GLN A 73 -1.78 9.96 0.16
N VAL A 74 -2.37 9.38 1.20
CA VAL A 74 -3.54 9.91 1.89
C VAL A 74 -3.18 10.01 3.38
N PRO A 75 -3.06 11.20 3.98
CA PRO A 75 -2.75 11.32 5.40
C PRO A 75 -3.94 10.91 6.28
N VAL A 76 -3.65 10.24 7.40
CA VAL A 76 -4.62 10.00 8.48
C VAL A 76 -4.20 10.80 9.71
N TYR A 77 -5.12 11.62 10.21
CA TYR A 77 -4.93 12.46 11.39
C TYR A 77 -5.53 11.79 12.62
N ARG A 78 -4.93 12.01 13.79
CA ARG A 78 -5.37 11.49 15.08
C ARG A 78 -5.55 12.63 16.07
N VAL A 79 -6.73 12.71 16.68
CA VAL A 79 -7.02 13.66 17.77
C VAL A 79 -7.56 12.92 19.00
N TYR A 80 -7.29 13.47 20.18
CA TYR A 80 -7.68 12.89 21.46
C TYR A 80 -8.55 13.85 22.26
N ASN A 81 -9.71 13.38 22.72
CA ASN A 81 -10.59 14.13 23.60
C ASN A 81 -10.28 13.83 25.07
N ARG A 82 -9.72 14.81 25.78
CA ARG A 82 -9.43 14.69 27.23
C ARG A 82 -10.68 14.53 28.11
N ASN A 83 -11.85 14.93 27.64
CA ASN A 83 -13.10 14.87 28.41
C ASN A 83 -13.79 13.50 28.30
N SER A 84 -13.71 12.84 27.14
CA SER A 84 -14.34 11.52 26.93
C SER A 84 -13.33 10.36 26.95
N GLY A 85 -12.04 10.63 26.75
CA GLY A 85 -11.02 9.60 26.57
C GLY A 85 -11.02 8.95 25.19
N LEU A 86 -11.72 9.56 24.22
CA LEU A 86 -11.84 9.05 22.85
C LEU A 86 -10.68 9.54 21.97
N HIS A 87 -10.18 8.65 21.13
CA HIS A 87 -9.37 8.95 19.97
C HIS A 87 -10.24 8.96 18.71
N HIS A 88 -9.96 9.88 17.80
CA HIS A 88 -10.63 9.94 16.50
C HIS A 88 -9.60 9.95 15.37
N TYR A 89 -9.88 9.18 14.32
CA TYR A 89 -9.04 9.08 13.14
C TYR A 89 -9.81 9.48 11.88
N THR A 90 -9.22 10.36 11.08
CA THR A 90 -9.83 10.83 9.83
C THR A 90 -8.80 11.19 8.77
N THR A 91 -9.15 10.98 7.49
CA THR A 91 -8.40 11.52 6.35
C THR A 91 -8.80 12.95 6.00
N ASN A 92 -9.90 13.44 6.56
CA ASN A 92 -10.42 14.77 6.30
C ASN A 92 -9.73 15.80 7.20
N LYS A 93 -8.82 16.58 6.61
CA LYS A 93 -8.11 17.65 7.33
C LYS A 93 -9.06 18.70 7.92
N ALA A 94 -10.16 19.03 7.25
CA ALA A 94 -11.13 19.99 7.76
C ALA A 94 -11.89 19.44 8.98
N GLU A 95 -12.20 18.14 9.02
CA GLU A 95 -12.78 17.47 10.19
C GLU A 95 -11.79 17.48 11.37
N ASN A 96 -10.53 17.14 11.11
CA ASN A 96 -9.47 17.24 12.11
C ASN A 96 -9.38 18.64 12.71
N ASP A 97 -9.27 19.67 11.86
CA ASP A 97 -9.11 21.05 12.29
C ASP A 97 -10.35 21.53 13.06
N MET A 98 -11.54 21.09 12.65
CA MET A 98 -12.78 21.34 13.38
C MET A 98 -12.77 20.72 14.79
N LEU A 99 -12.33 19.46 14.93
CA LEU A 99 -12.25 18.80 16.24
C LEU A 99 -11.22 19.47 17.16
N VAL A 100 -10.07 19.86 16.60
CA VAL A 100 -9.04 20.63 17.33
C VAL A 100 -9.62 21.96 17.82
N ARG A 101 -10.36 22.67 16.96
CA ARG A 101 -11.05 23.92 17.34
C ARG A 101 -12.11 23.72 18.41
N LEU A 102 -12.73 22.54 18.47
CA LEU A 102 -13.66 22.14 19.54
C LEU A 102 -12.96 21.66 20.83
N GLY A 103 -11.64 21.78 20.92
CA GLY A 103 -10.86 21.47 22.12
C GLY A 103 -10.33 20.03 22.18
N TRP A 104 -10.42 19.26 21.11
CA TRP A 104 -9.70 17.99 21.02
C TRP A 104 -8.20 18.27 20.86
N ARG A 105 -7.37 17.45 21.49
CA ARG A 105 -5.92 17.57 21.40
C ARG A 105 -5.42 16.92 20.11
N ASP A 106 -4.74 17.68 19.28
CA ASP A 106 -3.88 17.12 18.23
C ASP A 106 -2.64 16.49 18.89
N GLU A 107 -2.49 15.18 18.76
CA GLU A 107 -1.37 14.44 19.34
C GLU A 107 -0.14 14.41 18.43
N ASN A 108 -0.29 14.86 17.18
CA ASN A 108 0.71 14.78 16.13
C ASN A 108 1.26 16.16 15.72
N HIS A 109 0.93 17.22 16.47
CA HIS A 109 1.48 18.57 16.29
C HIS A 109 1.32 19.08 14.83
N GLY A 110 0.15 18.92 14.24
CA GLY A 110 -0.18 19.33 12.88
C GLY A 110 0.26 18.34 11.79
N ARG A 111 0.89 17.21 12.16
CA ARG A 111 1.30 16.15 11.23
C ARG A 111 0.29 15.01 11.21
N SER A 112 0.36 14.15 10.20
CA SER A 112 -0.41 12.91 10.18
C SER A 112 0.11 11.91 11.22
N SER A 113 -0.80 11.06 11.72
CA SER A 113 -0.46 9.90 12.54
C SER A 113 0.25 8.83 11.70
N PHE A 114 -0.28 8.57 10.50
CA PHE A 114 0.33 7.70 9.50
C PHE A 114 -0.19 8.06 8.11
N ILE A 115 0.46 7.50 7.08
CA ILE A 115 0.08 7.70 5.69
C ILE A 115 -0.54 6.43 5.14
N THR A 116 -1.64 6.57 4.43
CA THR A 116 -2.33 5.49 3.74
C THR A 116 -2.35 5.78 2.24
N VAL A 117 -3.03 4.96 1.43
CA VAL A 117 -3.01 5.07 -0.03
C VAL A 117 -4.40 5.36 -0.59
N SER A 118 -4.45 5.81 -1.84
CA SER A 118 -5.70 5.98 -2.57
C SER A 118 -6.29 4.64 -3.00
N LYS A 119 -7.62 4.61 -3.22
CA LYS A 119 -8.37 3.39 -3.57
C LYS A 119 -7.94 2.71 -4.87
N ASP A 120 -7.34 3.46 -5.77
CA ASP A 120 -6.83 3.02 -7.08
C ASP A 120 -5.42 2.41 -7.00
N THR A 121 -4.80 2.41 -5.82
CA THR A 121 -3.51 1.76 -5.61
C THR A 121 -3.65 0.23 -5.74
N PRO A 122 -2.85 -0.43 -6.60
CA PRO A 122 -2.90 -1.89 -6.76
C PRO A 122 -2.70 -2.63 -5.44
N GLY A 123 -3.64 -3.51 -5.10
CA GLY A 123 -3.60 -4.29 -3.86
C GLY A 123 -4.03 -3.53 -2.60
N ALA A 124 -4.54 -2.29 -2.73
CA ALA A 124 -5.06 -1.56 -1.60
C ALA A 124 -6.33 -2.21 -1.02
N ARG A 125 -6.45 -2.20 0.31
CA ARG A 125 -7.56 -2.85 1.02
C ARG A 125 -8.35 -1.84 1.86
N PRO A 126 -9.68 -1.93 1.93
CA PRO A 126 -10.50 -0.97 2.67
C PRO A 126 -10.39 -1.20 4.18
N VAL A 127 -10.19 -0.13 4.94
CA VAL A 127 -10.41 -0.08 6.39
C VAL A 127 -11.81 0.48 6.62
N TYR A 128 -12.67 -0.34 7.20
CA TYR A 128 -14.04 0.03 7.54
C TYR A 128 -14.08 0.83 8.85
N ARG A 129 -15.05 1.73 8.96
CA ARG A 129 -15.30 2.53 10.18
C ARG A 129 -16.70 2.29 10.70
N GLU A 130 -16.78 1.94 11.98
CA GLU A 130 -18.04 1.75 12.69
C GLU A 130 -18.11 2.70 13.88
N TYR A 131 -19.28 3.29 14.11
CA TYR A 131 -19.51 4.23 15.20
C TYR A 131 -20.55 3.69 16.19
N ASN A 132 -20.18 3.63 17.48
CA ASN A 132 -21.10 3.30 18.55
C ASN A 132 -21.78 4.58 19.08
N ARG A 133 -23.04 4.79 18.73
CA ARG A 133 -23.82 5.97 19.17
C ARG A 133 -24.04 6.03 20.69
N ARG A 134 -23.96 4.90 21.40
CA ARG A 134 -24.19 4.84 22.86
C ARG A 134 -22.95 5.28 23.62
N SER A 135 -21.78 4.81 23.21
CA SER A 135 -20.52 5.05 23.92
C SER A 135 -19.67 6.18 23.31
N GLY A 136 -19.88 6.52 22.04
CA GLY A 136 -19.05 7.46 21.29
C GLY A 136 -17.82 6.82 20.64
N ASN A 137 -17.55 5.54 20.90
CA ASN A 137 -16.37 4.85 20.35
C ASN A 137 -16.50 4.69 18.84
N HIS A 138 -15.33 4.70 18.20
CA HIS A 138 -15.18 4.26 16.83
C HIS A 138 -14.33 2.99 16.79
N ASN A 139 -14.58 2.17 15.78
CA ASN A 139 -13.72 1.06 15.40
C ASN A 139 -13.22 1.29 13.98
N TRP A 140 -11.96 0.91 13.73
CA TRP A 140 -11.37 0.86 12.39
C TRP A 140 -10.81 -0.54 12.14
N THR A 141 -11.29 -1.21 11.11
CA THR A 141 -10.91 -2.60 10.87
C THR A 141 -10.74 -2.95 9.39
N LEU A 142 -9.70 -3.74 9.11
CA LEU A 142 -9.56 -4.46 7.83
C LEU A 142 -10.41 -5.74 7.78
N ASN A 143 -10.92 -6.19 8.92
CA ASN A 143 -11.65 -7.45 9.03
C ASN A 143 -13.13 -7.22 8.72
N LYS A 144 -13.56 -7.62 7.53
CA LYS A 144 -14.95 -7.51 7.11
C LYS A 144 -15.91 -8.27 8.03
N ALA A 145 -15.51 -9.40 8.61
CA ALA A 145 -16.36 -10.15 9.53
C ALA A 145 -16.57 -9.41 10.86
N GLU A 146 -15.55 -8.70 11.35
CA GLU A 146 -15.68 -7.80 12.52
C GLU A 146 -16.62 -6.64 12.21
N HIS A 147 -16.44 -5.99 11.05
CA HIS A 147 -17.34 -4.93 10.57
C HIS A 147 -18.80 -5.40 10.54
N ASP A 148 -19.07 -6.51 9.83
CA ASP A 148 -20.41 -7.07 9.68
C ASP A 148 -21.01 -7.43 11.05
N MET A 149 -20.20 -7.95 11.96
CA MET A 149 -20.60 -8.28 13.33
C MET A 149 -20.97 -7.03 14.15
N LEU A 150 -20.15 -5.98 14.13
CA LEU A 150 -20.43 -4.74 14.87
C LEU A 150 -21.68 -4.04 14.34
N VAL A 151 -21.85 -4.00 13.01
CA VAL A 151 -23.07 -3.46 12.38
C VAL A 151 -24.30 -4.26 12.81
N ARG A 152 -24.21 -5.60 12.84
CA ARG A 152 -25.29 -6.47 13.34
C ARG A 152 -25.61 -6.23 14.82
N LEU A 153 -24.62 -5.86 15.63
CA LEU A 153 -24.79 -5.46 17.03
C LEU A 153 -25.31 -4.01 17.20
N GLY A 154 -25.64 -3.32 16.11
CA GLY A 154 -26.26 -2.00 16.14
C GLY A 154 -25.27 -0.83 16.11
N TRP A 155 -23.99 -1.07 15.81
CA TRP A 155 -23.06 0.01 15.49
C TRP A 155 -23.41 0.61 14.13
N ARG A 156 -23.25 1.93 14.00
CA ARG A 156 -23.49 2.62 12.74
C ARG A 156 -22.36 2.28 11.76
N ASN A 157 -22.72 1.75 10.60
CA ASN A 157 -21.80 1.64 9.47
C ASN A 157 -21.51 3.04 8.90
N GLU A 158 -20.26 3.48 8.93
CA GLU A 158 -19.83 4.75 8.33
C GLU A 158 -19.05 4.57 7.01
N GLY A 159 -18.97 3.33 6.53
CA GLY A 159 -18.34 2.97 5.26
C GLY A 159 -16.83 2.78 5.38
N VAL A 160 -16.14 2.98 4.26
CA VAL A 160 -14.68 2.89 4.18
C VAL A 160 -14.07 4.21 4.62
N ALA A 161 -13.28 4.21 5.68
CA ALA A 161 -12.57 5.41 6.13
C ALA A 161 -11.34 5.71 5.27
N TRP A 162 -10.59 4.67 4.88
CA TRP A 162 -9.47 4.79 3.95
C TRP A 162 -9.07 3.44 3.35
N TYR A 163 -8.12 3.47 2.41
CA TYR A 163 -7.52 2.30 1.79
C TYR A 163 -6.07 2.16 2.22
N THR A 164 -5.68 0.99 2.72
CA THR A 164 -4.34 0.72 3.26
C THR A 164 -3.42 0.11 2.20
N SER A 165 -2.11 0.35 2.33
CA SER A 165 -1.11 -0.25 1.45
C SER A 165 -0.97 -1.76 1.68
N PRO A 166 -0.65 -2.58 0.66
CA PRO A 166 -0.28 -3.97 0.87
C PRO A 166 1.11 -4.13 1.52
N LYS A 167 1.94 -3.08 1.54
CA LYS A 167 3.31 -3.07 2.09
C LYS A 167 3.63 -1.74 2.75
N GLY A 168 4.46 -1.75 3.78
CA GLY A 168 5.06 -0.54 4.35
C GLY A 168 5.28 -0.69 5.86
N ALA A 169 5.00 0.35 6.63
CA ALA A 169 5.16 0.31 8.07
C ALA A 169 3.94 -0.30 8.77
N ASN A 170 4.18 -1.08 9.82
CA ASN A 170 3.09 -1.65 10.62
C ASN A 170 2.31 -0.56 11.33
N VAL A 171 0.97 -0.61 11.23
CA VAL A 171 0.08 0.09 12.16
C VAL A 171 -0.39 -0.93 13.19
N TYR A 172 -0.03 -0.71 14.44
CA TYR A 172 -0.42 -1.55 15.57
C TYR A 172 -1.76 -1.12 16.15
N ARG A 173 -2.60 -2.08 16.53
CA ARG A 173 -3.89 -1.85 17.20
C ARG A 173 -3.78 -2.20 18.68
N LEU A 174 -4.30 -1.33 19.52
CA LEU A 174 -4.42 -1.49 20.95
C LEU A 174 -5.88 -1.36 21.35
N TYR A 175 -6.29 -2.08 22.38
CA TYR A 175 -7.65 -2.08 22.91
C TYR A 175 -7.65 -1.80 24.42
N ASN A 176 -8.52 -0.88 24.85
CA ASN A 176 -8.79 -0.62 26.25
C ASN A 176 -10.22 -1.04 26.62
N PRO A 177 -10.40 -2.14 27.39
CA PRO A 177 -11.71 -2.49 27.91
C PRO A 177 -12.17 -1.53 29.02
N LYS A 178 -11.25 -0.82 29.68
CA LYS A 178 -11.58 0.01 30.84
C LYS A 178 -12.24 1.31 30.40
N PRO A 179 -13.40 1.64 30.97
CA PRO A 179 -14.02 2.93 30.74
C PRO A 179 -13.13 4.09 31.20
N TYR A 180 -13.10 5.14 30.39
CA TYR A 180 -12.55 6.42 30.80
C TYR A 180 -13.62 7.22 31.56
N HIS A 181 -13.31 7.57 32.81
CA HIS A 181 -14.19 8.35 33.69
C HIS A 181 -13.45 9.55 34.30
N LYS A 182 -13.59 10.76 33.73
CA LYS A 182 -13.13 12.06 34.29
C LYS A 182 -13.98 13.25 33.73
N PRO A 183 -14.25 14.37 34.45
CA PRO A 183 -15.47 14.50 35.29
C PRO A 183 -16.29 15.83 35.21
N LYS A 184 -17.34 15.88 36.06
CA LYS A 184 -18.37 16.90 36.42
C LYS A 184 -19.51 17.15 35.43
N HIS A 185 -19.23 17.35 34.15
CA HIS A 185 -20.24 17.42 33.09
C HIS A 185 -19.65 16.82 31.79
N GLY A 186 -19.89 15.54 31.54
CA GLY A 186 -19.37 14.84 30.36
C GLY A 186 -19.78 13.37 30.31
N ARG A 187 -19.80 12.79 29.10
CA ARG A 187 -19.99 11.34 28.90
C ARG A 187 -18.62 10.69 28.73
N GLY A 188 -18.31 9.69 29.56
CA GLY A 188 -17.15 8.81 29.34
C GLY A 188 -17.37 7.92 28.11
N ASN A 189 -16.31 7.26 27.65
CA ASN A 189 -16.34 6.40 26.46
C ASN A 189 -16.99 5.02 26.67
N GLY A 190 -17.53 4.72 27.85
CA GLY A 190 -18.15 3.42 28.16
C GLY A 190 -17.20 2.20 28.09
N GLY A 191 -15.89 2.43 27.93
CA GLY A 191 -14.89 1.39 27.66
C GLY A 191 -14.91 0.93 26.21
N GLY A 192 -13.93 0.12 25.83
CA GLY A 192 -13.86 -0.47 24.49
C GLY A 192 -13.15 0.38 23.44
N GLU A 193 -12.24 1.26 23.87
CA GLU A 193 -11.54 2.19 22.98
C GLU A 193 -10.38 1.51 22.25
N HIS A 194 -10.13 1.94 21.01
CA HIS A 194 -8.98 1.47 20.24
C HIS A 194 -8.02 2.62 19.90
N VAL A 195 -6.72 2.30 19.93
CA VAL A 195 -5.66 3.18 19.43
C VAL A 195 -4.88 2.46 18.34
N TYR A 196 -4.57 3.21 17.29
CA TYR A 196 -3.77 2.79 16.15
C TYR A 196 -2.52 3.67 16.05
N THR A 197 -1.35 3.05 15.95
CA THR A 197 -0.07 3.76 15.88
C THR A 197 0.97 3.01 15.05
N THR A 198 1.81 3.74 14.33
CA THR A 198 3.01 3.19 13.68
C THR A 198 4.20 3.11 14.64
N SER A 199 4.13 3.77 15.79
CA SER A 199 5.20 3.77 16.79
C SER A 199 5.15 2.50 17.63
N TYR A 200 6.11 1.61 17.41
CA TYR A 200 6.26 0.42 18.26
C TYR A 200 6.59 0.80 19.72
N GLY A 201 7.26 1.93 19.95
CA GLY A 201 7.51 2.47 21.29
C GLY A 201 6.22 2.89 22.01
N GLU A 202 5.30 3.56 21.31
CA GLU A 202 3.98 3.91 21.84
C GLU A 202 3.16 2.64 22.12
N TYR A 203 3.17 1.68 21.19
CA TYR A 203 2.52 0.38 21.37
C TYR A 203 2.94 -0.32 22.68
N LEU A 204 4.25 -0.43 22.92
CA LEU A 204 4.77 -1.02 24.15
C LEU A 204 4.46 -0.17 25.40
N ALA A 205 4.51 1.15 25.30
CA ALA A 205 4.21 2.05 26.42
C ALA A 205 2.74 1.95 26.85
N VAL A 206 1.82 1.90 25.89
CA VAL A 206 0.38 1.81 26.14
C VAL A 206 0.00 0.42 26.68
N ILE A 207 0.67 -0.66 26.23
CA ILE A 207 0.56 -1.99 26.86
C ILE A 207 1.01 -1.95 28.32
N ARG A 208 2.16 -1.34 28.61
CA ARG A 208 2.63 -1.18 30.01
C ARG A 208 1.67 -0.34 30.85
N ALA A 209 0.92 0.57 30.24
CA ALA A 209 -0.15 1.33 30.88
C ALA A 209 -1.46 0.52 31.08
N GLY A 210 -1.47 -0.77 30.72
CA GLY A 210 -2.56 -1.71 30.99
C GLY A 210 -3.56 -1.90 29.86
N TRP A 211 -3.27 -1.42 28.65
CA TRP A 211 -4.06 -1.72 27.45
C TRP A 211 -3.66 -3.08 26.87
N ARG A 212 -4.58 -3.72 26.14
CA ARG A 212 -4.30 -4.95 25.40
C ARG A 212 -3.71 -4.62 24.03
N GLY A 213 -2.55 -5.18 23.71
CA GLY A 213 -2.01 -5.15 22.34
C GLY A 213 -2.69 -6.19 21.47
N GLU A 214 -3.20 -5.80 20.31
CA GLU A 214 -3.89 -6.68 19.35
C GLU A 214 -3.05 -6.96 18.09
N GLY A 215 -1.77 -6.56 18.11
CA GLY A 215 -0.83 -6.79 17.02
C GLY A 215 -1.01 -5.82 15.85
N ILE A 216 -0.64 -6.28 14.66
CA ILE A 216 -0.64 -5.46 13.43
C ILE A 216 -2.07 -5.43 12.88
N ALA A 217 -2.62 -4.22 12.77
CA ALA A 217 -3.93 -3.97 12.19
C ALA A 217 -3.87 -3.95 10.65
N TRP A 218 -2.88 -3.23 10.11
CA TRP A 218 -2.62 -3.07 8.67
C TRP A 218 -1.23 -2.45 8.41
N GLN A 219 -0.91 -2.20 7.13
CA GLN A 219 0.32 -1.56 6.68
C GLN A 219 0.05 -0.12 6.18
N SER A 220 0.75 0.86 6.74
CA SER A 220 0.81 2.24 6.24
C SER A 220 1.88 2.37 5.16
N LEU A 221 1.79 3.39 4.31
CA LEU A 221 2.87 3.74 3.37
C LEU A 221 4.07 4.37 4.10
#